data_AF-V5BTP1-F1
#
_entry.id   AF-V5BTP1-F1
#
_cell.length_a   1.000
_cell.length_b   1.000
_cell.length_c   1.000
_cell.angle_alpha   90.00
_cell.angle_beta   90.00
_cell.angle_gamma   90.00
#
_symmetry.space_group_name_H-M   'P 1'
#
loop_
_entity.id
_entity.type
_entity.pdbx_description
1 polymer ?
#
loop_
_entity_poly.entity_id
_entity_poly.type
_entity_poly.pdbx_seq_one_letter_code
_entity_poly.pdbx_strand_id
1 'polypeptide(L)'
;MCMQLNGIRPYQGWNWSGDMIVHDTTIPASRKVPGTQIKGYYIDIREFVSIGGNSVIRKTLHEISDKWTIQDKLLFFKRSTGGFDFRADKIFNWFSSLDYIKSKRRFDQWLFPEETLAQNGGDCEDLSFLLASLLIESGISHTCVRVALGRIVDHTLERSKPHDHAWVMYQNESGAWQILDPLAQVKQNKKFSPDKKSPDEPKKASYNPDYAIQDIEYIPCFVFNPEHLWRVRSTEAIAGETLQDYLNSRNFWTTFDPSFAASVHSFIFERALIGMPINDLNKVKAASLRVDINVLAYDPRDHFDFAYVQESWDRINRRLQSGDLDDFGLAVHAIGDFYAHTLYAYFAPKTTSNRISPYDPANPIPSAQLAYDFTGLPMPGASLDAKKAAKLWQGQLISGQWWRWYTTYPSDLKKPNELQKHRNLPDHDCLAVDTPTPSQKDHFFVKNGTYQKQFKLRQQAAIEHVAQVYQMWRKKH
;
A
#
# COMPACT_ATOMS: atom_id res chain seq x y z
N MET A 1 9.21 5.99 1.18
CA MET A 1 7.83 6.52 1.20
C MET A 1 7.69 7.48 0.05
N CYS A 2 6.96 7.09 -1.00
CA CYS A 2 6.70 7.99 -2.13
C CYS A 2 5.60 9.01 -1.79
N MET A 3 5.53 10.15 -2.51
CA MET A 3 4.44 11.13 -2.30
C MET A 3 3.05 10.51 -2.48
N GLN A 4 2.28 10.46 -1.39
CA GLN A 4 0.97 9.82 -1.36
C GLN A 4 -0.13 10.86 -1.57
N LEU A 5 -1.07 10.62 -2.49
CA LEU A 5 -2.31 11.42 -2.59
C LEU A 5 -3.47 10.83 -1.81
N ASN A 6 -3.47 9.51 -1.65
CA ASN A 6 -4.43 8.79 -0.84
C ASN A 6 -3.62 8.26 0.34
N GLY A 7 -3.78 8.88 1.50
CA GLY A 7 -3.17 8.39 2.72
C GLY A 7 -4.01 7.25 3.23
N ILE A 8 -3.71 6.00 2.86
CA ILE A 8 -4.03 4.95 3.82
C ILE A 8 -3.09 5.18 4.99
N ARG A 9 -3.67 5.50 6.15
CA ARG A 9 -2.94 5.61 7.39
C ARG A 9 -2.13 4.34 7.62
N PRO A 10 -0.91 4.43 8.17
CA PRO A 10 0.00 3.29 8.29
C PRO A 10 -0.67 2.08 8.95
N TYR A 11 -1.06 1.12 8.12
CA TYR A 11 -1.70 -0.11 8.58
C TYR A 11 -0.68 -1.02 9.28
N GLN A 12 0.61 -0.77 9.12
CA GLN A 12 1.71 -1.46 9.80
C GLN A 12 1.73 -1.21 11.31
N GLY A 13 0.99 -0.21 11.82
CA GLY A 13 0.81 0.01 13.25
C GLY A 13 0.04 -1.13 13.95
N TRP A 14 -0.70 -1.95 13.19
CA TRP A 14 -1.45 -3.08 13.73
C TRP A 14 -0.63 -4.36 13.75
N ASN A 15 -0.83 -5.17 14.79
CA ASN A 15 -0.26 -6.50 14.88
C ASN A 15 -1.09 -7.53 14.07
N TRP A 16 -0.81 -7.63 12.77
CA TRP A 16 -1.51 -8.55 11.87
C TRP A 16 -1.28 -10.03 12.15
N SER A 17 -0.26 -10.38 12.94
CA SER A 17 -0.10 -11.74 13.46
C SER A 17 -1.12 -12.09 14.55
N GLY A 18 -1.82 -11.09 15.09
CA GLY A 18 -2.81 -11.22 16.16
C GLY A 18 -2.22 -10.93 17.54
N ASP A 19 -3.02 -10.36 18.44
CA ASP A 19 -2.58 -10.02 19.81
C ASP A 19 -3.06 -11.02 20.86
N MET A 20 -4.29 -11.53 20.72
CA MET A 20 -4.89 -12.46 21.68
C MET A 20 -5.71 -13.51 20.96
N ILE A 21 -5.45 -14.79 21.24
CA ILE A 21 -6.21 -15.90 20.68
C ILE A 21 -7.64 -15.85 21.24
N VAL A 22 -8.61 -15.94 20.34
CA VAL A 22 -10.02 -16.09 20.69
C VAL A 22 -10.33 -17.59 20.72
N HIS A 23 -10.79 -18.07 21.88
CA HIS A 23 -11.06 -19.50 22.07
C HIS A 23 -12.42 -19.94 21.52
N ASP A 24 -13.45 -19.10 21.66
CA ASP A 24 -14.77 -19.37 21.10
C ASP A 24 -14.88 -18.73 19.71
N THR A 25 -14.71 -19.58 18.70
CA THR A 25 -14.74 -19.26 17.28
C THR A 25 -16.08 -19.61 16.63
N THR A 26 -17.05 -20.07 17.43
CA THR A 26 -18.31 -20.57 16.91
C THR A 26 -19.30 -19.44 16.65
N ILE A 27 -19.97 -19.49 15.50
CA ILE A 27 -20.98 -18.53 15.07
C ILE A 27 -22.22 -19.26 14.58
N PRO A 28 -23.43 -18.70 14.72
CA PRO A 28 -24.62 -19.30 14.13
C PRO A 28 -24.58 -19.17 12.60
N ALA A 29 -24.84 -20.28 11.89
CA ALA A 29 -25.03 -20.29 10.45
C ALA A 29 -26.51 -20.42 10.10
N SER A 30 -27.05 -19.46 9.35
CA SER A 30 -28.42 -19.47 8.81
C SER A 30 -28.68 -20.57 7.77
N ARG A 31 -27.66 -21.38 7.48
CA ARG A 31 -27.70 -22.53 6.58
C ARG A 31 -28.80 -23.50 7.01
N LYS A 32 -29.59 -23.92 6.03
CA LYS A 32 -30.62 -24.94 6.21
C LYS A 32 -29.95 -26.31 6.02
N VAL A 33 -30.08 -27.18 7.02
CA VAL A 33 -29.58 -28.56 6.86
C VAL A 33 -30.42 -29.26 5.79
N PRO A 34 -29.82 -29.78 4.71
CA PRO A 34 -30.56 -30.40 3.60
C PRO A 34 -31.55 -31.46 4.07
N GLY A 35 -32.77 -31.42 3.54
CA GLY A 35 -33.84 -32.35 3.93
C GLY A 35 -34.48 -32.11 5.29
N THR A 36 -34.09 -31.08 6.04
CA THR A 36 -34.67 -30.74 7.36
C THR A 36 -35.26 -29.33 7.38
N GLN A 37 -35.93 -28.95 8.47
CA GLN A 37 -36.29 -27.54 8.73
C GLN A 37 -35.30 -26.83 9.66
N ILE A 38 -34.24 -27.52 10.08
CA ILE A 38 -33.23 -26.97 10.99
C ILE A 38 -32.46 -25.86 10.26
N LYS A 39 -32.35 -24.71 10.95
CA LYS A 39 -31.55 -23.54 10.56
C LYS A 39 -30.77 -23.09 11.78
N GLY A 40 -29.69 -22.34 11.57
CA GLY A 40 -28.97 -21.71 12.69
C GLY A 40 -28.04 -22.66 13.43
N TYR A 41 -27.51 -23.70 12.77
CA TYR A 41 -26.51 -24.57 13.44
C TYR A 41 -25.19 -23.82 13.59
N TYR A 42 -24.44 -24.14 14.65
CA TYR A 42 -23.16 -23.49 14.90
C TYR A 42 -22.09 -24.01 13.95
N ILE A 43 -21.29 -23.09 13.41
CA ILE A 43 -20.12 -23.37 12.61
C ILE A 43 -18.92 -22.62 13.20
N ASP A 44 -17.73 -23.18 13.06
CA ASP A 44 -16.52 -22.43 13.33
C ASP A 44 -16.23 -21.43 12.20
N ILE A 45 -16.04 -20.15 12.51
CA ILE A 45 -15.76 -19.13 11.48
C ILE A 45 -14.51 -19.46 10.65
N ARG A 46 -13.55 -20.21 11.21
CA ARG A 46 -12.34 -20.63 10.50
C ARG A 46 -12.66 -21.59 9.35
N GLU A 47 -13.77 -22.33 9.41
CA GLU A 47 -14.17 -23.26 8.35
C GLU A 47 -14.39 -22.57 6.99
N PHE A 48 -14.74 -21.28 6.97
CA PHE A 48 -14.88 -20.51 5.73
C PHE A 48 -13.58 -20.37 4.93
N VAL A 49 -12.42 -20.63 5.56
CA VAL A 49 -11.10 -20.61 4.91
C VAL A 49 -10.35 -21.94 5.04
N SER A 50 -10.93 -22.94 5.72
CA SER A 50 -10.36 -24.29 5.88
C SER A 50 -10.63 -25.17 4.66
N ILE A 51 -10.01 -24.81 3.55
CA ILE A 51 -10.27 -25.36 2.22
C ILE A 51 -9.32 -26.47 1.77
N GLY A 52 -8.55 -27.07 2.68
CA GLY A 52 -7.55 -28.09 2.35
C GLY A 52 -8.11 -29.20 1.46
N GLY A 53 -7.70 -29.23 0.19
CA GLY A 53 -8.16 -30.23 -0.77
C GLY A 53 -9.52 -29.98 -1.42
N ASN A 54 -10.10 -28.78 -1.29
CA ASN A 54 -11.35 -28.39 -1.96
C ASN A 54 -11.18 -28.48 -3.50
N SER A 55 -11.98 -29.33 -4.14
CA SER A 55 -11.86 -29.61 -5.58
C SER A 55 -12.31 -28.44 -6.45
N VAL A 56 -13.27 -27.64 -5.99
CA VAL A 56 -13.77 -26.46 -6.69
C VAL A 56 -12.67 -25.40 -6.74
N ILE A 57 -12.03 -25.12 -5.60
CA ILE A 57 -10.95 -24.12 -5.52
C ILE A 57 -9.75 -24.54 -6.38
N ARG A 58 -9.33 -25.81 -6.31
CA ARG A 58 -8.25 -26.33 -7.17
C ARG A 58 -8.57 -26.19 -8.65
N LYS A 59 -9.79 -26.58 -9.05
CA LYS A 59 -10.26 -26.44 -10.43
C LYS A 59 -10.22 -24.98 -10.87
N THR A 60 -10.70 -24.06 -10.03
CA THR A 60 -10.66 -22.63 -10.31
C THR A 60 -9.22 -22.12 -10.47
N LEU A 61 -8.27 -22.52 -9.63
CA LEU A 61 -6.85 -22.15 -9.83
C LEU A 61 -6.29 -22.63 -11.17
N HIS A 62 -6.65 -23.83 -11.61
CA HIS A 62 -6.29 -24.31 -12.95
C HIS A 62 -6.90 -23.44 -14.04
N GLU A 63 -8.20 -23.16 -13.98
CA GLU A 63 -8.92 -22.32 -14.96
C GLU A 63 -8.38 -20.87 -15.02
N ILE A 64 -8.03 -20.30 -13.86
CA ILE A 64 -7.36 -19.01 -13.76
C ILE A 64 -6.04 -19.04 -14.53
N SER A 65 -5.26 -20.10 -14.31
CA SER A 65 -3.94 -20.23 -14.90
C SER A 65 -3.96 -20.52 -16.40
N ASP A 66 -5.04 -21.09 -16.94
CA ASP A 66 -5.09 -21.61 -18.31
C ASP A 66 -4.75 -20.56 -19.38
N LYS A 67 -5.12 -19.31 -19.13
CA LYS A 67 -4.91 -18.17 -20.05
C LYS A 67 -3.51 -17.58 -19.97
N TRP A 68 -2.65 -18.04 -19.07
CA TRP A 68 -1.32 -17.49 -18.88
C TRP A 68 -0.28 -18.11 -19.81
N THR A 69 0.80 -17.37 -20.03
CA THR A 69 1.98 -17.87 -20.75
C THR A 69 2.59 -19.06 -20.02
N ILE A 70 3.38 -19.87 -20.74
CA ILE A 70 4.10 -20.99 -20.13
C ILE A 70 5.03 -20.49 -19.02
N GLN A 71 5.71 -19.35 -19.23
CA GLN A 71 6.58 -18.74 -18.24
C GLN A 71 5.83 -18.35 -16.96
N ASP A 72 4.65 -17.72 -17.10
CA ASP A 72 3.82 -17.34 -15.97
C ASP A 72 3.31 -18.57 -15.20
N LYS A 73 2.87 -19.62 -15.91
CA LYS A 73 2.48 -20.89 -15.28
C LYS A 73 3.64 -21.51 -14.50
N LEU A 74 4.84 -21.54 -15.11
CA LEU A 74 6.03 -22.06 -14.45
C LEU A 74 6.35 -21.25 -13.20
N LEU A 75 6.32 -19.92 -13.26
CA LEU A 75 6.59 -19.06 -12.11
C LEU A 75 5.54 -19.23 -11.00
N PHE A 76 4.26 -19.32 -11.37
CA PHE A 76 3.16 -19.52 -10.42
C PHE A 76 3.34 -20.80 -9.61
N PHE A 77 3.75 -21.92 -10.22
CA PHE A 77 3.93 -23.18 -9.51
C PHE A 77 5.35 -23.38 -8.93
N LYS A 78 6.29 -22.50 -9.25
CA LYS A 78 7.68 -22.57 -8.74
C LYS A 78 7.74 -22.22 -7.26
N ARG A 79 8.69 -22.84 -6.55
CA ARG A 79 9.03 -22.55 -5.14
C ARG A 79 10.36 -21.79 -5.04
N SER A 80 10.53 -20.76 -5.86
CA SER A 80 11.70 -19.86 -5.80
C SER A 80 11.27 -18.48 -5.34
N THR A 81 12.24 -17.67 -4.92
CA THR A 81 12.04 -16.24 -4.60
C THR A 81 11.23 -15.54 -5.68
N GLY A 82 10.28 -14.71 -5.25
CA GLY A 82 9.27 -14.01 -6.04
C GLY A 82 8.04 -14.85 -6.41
N GLY A 83 8.06 -16.17 -6.20
CA GLY A 83 7.00 -17.07 -6.62
C GLY A 83 5.70 -16.92 -5.82
N PHE A 84 5.78 -16.72 -4.50
CA PHE A 84 4.60 -16.55 -3.67
C PHE A 84 3.96 -15.18 -3.87
N ASP A 85 4.76 -14.12 -3.95
CA ASP A 85 4.28 -12.77 -4.26
C ASP A 85 3.57 -12.79 -5.64
N PHE A 86 4.16 -13.44 -6.63
CA PHE A 86 3.55 -13.59 -7.97
C PHE A 86 2.21 -14.33 -7.93
N ARG A 87 2.07 -15.39 -7.11
CA ARG A 87 0.78 -16.08 -6.92
C ARG A 87 -0.26 -15.14 -6.35
N ALA A 88 0.10 -14.41 -5.30
CA ALA A 88 -0.80 -13.47 -4.65
C ALA A 88 -1.29 -12.41 -5.63
N ASP A 89 -0.38 -11.81 -6.40
CA ASP A 89 -0.72 -10.80 -7.40
C ASP A 89 -1.62 -11.36 -8.50
N LYS A 90 -1.31 -12.53 -9.05
CA LYS A 90 -2.11 -13.13 -10.13
C LYS A 90 -3.52 -13.50 -9.67
N ILE A 91 -3.65 -14.07 -8.47
CA ILE A 91 -4.95 -14.39 -7.89
C ILE A 91 -5.72 -13.11 -7.59
N PHE A 92 -5.09 -12.13 -6.95
CA PHE A 92 -5.75 -10.86 -6.61
C PHE A 92 -6.25 -10.13 -7.87
N ASN A 93 -5.42 -10.03 -8.92
CA ASN A 93 -5.82 -9.42 -10.19
C ASN A 93 -6.99 -10.15 -10.87
N TRP A 94 -7.09 -11.48 -10.70
CA TRP A 94 -8.19 -12.25 -11.26
C TRP A 94 -9.55 -11.89 -10.64
N PHE A 95 -9.60 -11.31 -9.42
CA PHE A 95 -10.87 -10.87 -8.81
C PHE A 95 -11.61 -9.83 -9.66
N SER A 96 -10.93 -9.16 -10.59
CA SER A 96 -11.57 -8.32 -11.61
C SER A 96 -12.56 -9.05 -12.53
N SER A 97 -12.60 -10.38 -12.52
CA SER A 97 -13.63 -11.15 -13.22
C SER A 97 -14.91 -11.38 -12.41
N LEU A 98 -14.88 -11.15 -11.10
CA LEU A 98 -16.01 -11.36 -10.18
C LEU A 98 -16.79 -10.07 -9.96
N ASP A 99 -18.01 -10.21 -9.46
CA ASP A 99 -18.90 -9.10 -9.13
C ASP A 99 -18.97 -8.84 -7.63
N TYR A 100 -19.00 -7.56 -7.24
CA TYR A 100 -19.48 -7.21 -5.90
C TYR A 100 -21.00 -7.32 -5.85
N ILE A 101 -21.50 -8.21 -5.00
CA ILE A 101 -22.93 -8.47 -4.84
C ILE A 101 -23.35 -7.96 -3.47
N LYS A 102 -23.81 -6.71 -3.45
CA LYS A 102 -24.40 -6.12 -2.25
C LYS A 102 -25.61 -6.93 -1.81
N SER A 103 -25.62 -7.26 -0.52
CA SER A 103 -26.70 -8.03 0.06
C SER A 103 -27.23 -7.38 1.33
N LYS A 104 -28.52 -7.59 1.63
CA LYS A 104 -29.10 -7.30 2.96
C LYS A 104 -28.85 -8.46 3.93
N ARG A 105 -27.98 -9.39 3.54
CA ARG A 105 -27.62 -10.57 4.31
C ARG A 105 -26.94 -10.16 5.61
N ARG A 106 -27.18 -10.98 6.64
CA ARG A 106 -26.51 -10.90 7.94
C ARG A 106 -25.28 -11.83 7.94
N PHE A 107 -24.45 -11.73 8.97
CA PHE A 107 -23.21 -12.52 9.08
C PHE A 107 -23.46 -14.04 9.08
N ASP A 108 -24.64 -14.47 9.53
CA ASP A 108 -25.05 -15.87 9.54
C ASP A 108 -25.34 -16.39 8.12
N GLN A 109 -25.34 -15.54 7.08
CA GLN A 109 -25.60 -15.86 5.68
C GLN A 109 -24.35 -15.80 4.78
N TRP A 110 -23.15 -15.79 5.35
CA TRP A 110 -21.91 -15.83 4.58
C TRP A 110 -21.77 -17.11 3.74
N LEU A 111 -21.18 -16.92 2.57
CA LEU A 111 -20.93 -17.97 1.60
C LEU A 111 -19.59 -18.65 1.86
N PHE A 112 -19.54 -19.96 1.60
CA PHE A 112 -18.28 -20.65 1.43
C PHE A 112 -17.63 -20.23 0.11
N PRO A 113 -16.30 -20.34 -0.02
CA PRO A 113 -15.57 -20.02 -1.24
C PRO A 113 -16.18 -20.62 -2.53
N GLU A 114 -16.59 -21.88 -2.53
CA GLU A 114 -17.24 -22.52 -3.67
C GLU A 114 -18.63 -21.95 -4.00
N GLU A 115 -19.36 -21.46 -2.99
CA GLU A 115 -20.66 -20.82 -3.18
C GLU A 115 -20.47 -19.40 -3.75
N THR A 116 -19.46 -18.66 -3.28
CA THR A 116 -19.06 -17.37 -3.85
C THR A 116 -18.67 -17.52 -5.33
N LEU A 117 -17.93 -18.58 -5.68
CA LEU A 117 -17.59 -18.91 -7.06
C LEU A 117 -18.82 -19.26 -7.89
N ALA A 118 -19.72 -20.11 -7.37
CA ALA A 118 -20.96 -20.47 -8.04
C ALA A 118 -21.88 -19.26 -8.29
N GLN A 119 -21.84 -18.27 -7.39
CA GLN A 119 -22.57 -17.01 -7.51
C GLN A 119 -21.84 -15.96 -8.38
N ASN A 120 -20.60 -16.24 -8.81
CA ASN A 120 -19.72 -15.31 -9.52
C ASN A 120 -19.45 -13.99 -8.76
N GLY A 121 -19.49 -14.03 -7.43
CA GLY A 121 -19.36 -12.83 -6.61
C GLY A 121 -19.98 -12.95 -5.23
N GLY A 122 -19.79 -11.91 -4.42
CA GLY A 122 -20.26 -11.84 -3.04
C GLY A 122 -20.06 -10.45 -2.45
N ASP A 123 -20.31 -10.31 -1.14
CA ASP A 123 -19.95 -9.11 -0.40
C ASP A 123 -18.49 -9.16 0.10
N CYS A 124 -18.08 -8.24 0.99
CA CYS A 124 -16.69 -8.13 1.42
C CYS A 124 -16.17 -9.37 2.14
N GLU A 125 -17.02 -10.06 2.90
CA GLU A 125 -16.66 -11.28 3.61
C GLU A 125 -16.53 -12.45 2.65
N ASP A 126 -17.54 -12.69 1.83
CA ASP A 126 -17.57 -13.78 0.86
C ASP A 126 -16.35 -13.73 -0.08
N LEU A 127 -16.01 -12.53 -0.56
CA LEU A 127 -14.86 -12.31 -1.43
C LEU A 127 -13.53 -12.46 -0.68
N SER A 128 -13.46 -12.03 0.58
CA SER A 128 -12.25 -12.19 1.40
C SER A 128 -11.99 -13.66 1.75
N PHE A 129 -13.05 -14.43 2.05
CA PHE A 129 -12.93 -15.87 2.29
C PHE A 129 -12.46 -16.60 1.04
N LEU A 130 -13.03 -16.25 -0.14
CA LEU A 130 -12.58 -16.80 -1.41
C LEU A 130 -11.12 -16.44 -1.71
N LEU A 131 -10.71 -15.18 -1.50
CA LEU A 131 -9.35 -14.72 -1.76
C LEU A 131 -8.35 -15.46 -0.88
N ALA A 132 -8.58 -15.50 0.43
CA ALA A 132 -7.72 -16.22 1.36
C ALA A 132 -7.59 -17.70 0.99
N SER A 133 -8.72 -18.32 0.60
CA SER A 133 -8.75 -19.72 0.16
C SER A 133 -7.92 -19.95 -1.10
N LEU A 134 -8.08 -19.13 -2.14
CA LEU A 134 -7.29 -19.25 -3.36
C LEU A 134 -5.79 -19.05 -3.10
N LEU A 135 -5.42 -18.10 -2.24
CA LEU A 135 -4.03 -17.88 -1.84
C LEU A 135 -3.44 -19.13 -1.17
N ILE A 136 -4.15 -19.68 -0.18
CA ILE A 136 -3.73 -20.88 0.55
C ILE A 136 -3.60 -22.08 -0.39
N GLU A 137 -4.62 -22.36 -1.22
CA GLU A 137 -4.60 -23.50 -2.14
C GLU A 137 -3.54 -23.35 -3.24
N SER A 138 -3.15 -22.13 -3.59
CA SER A 138 -2.02 -21.90 -4.51
C SER A 138 -0.68 -22.35 -3.93
N GLY A 139 -0.63 -22.65 -2.62
CA GLY A 139 0.53 -23.09 -1.88
C GLY A 139 1.21 -22.00 -1.06
N ILE A 140 0.58 -20.84 -0.88
CA ILE A 140 1.03 -19.86 0.12
C ILE A 140 0.66 -20.41 1.50
N SER A 141 1.60 -20.38 2.44
CA SER A 141 1.32 -20.83 3.82
C SER A 141 0.15 -20.05 4.42
N HIS A 142 -0.80 -20.76 5.04
CA HIS A 142 -1.90 -20.12 5.77
C HIS A 142 -1.42 -19.26 6.94
N THR A 143 -0.18 -19.46 7.40
CA THR A 143 0.46 -18.59 8.40
C THR A 143 0.75 -17.19 7.86
N CYS A 144 0.88 -17.04 6.54
CA CYS A 144 1.13 -15.78 5.84
C CYS A 144 -0.17 -15.13 5.31
N VAL A 145 -1.33 -15.70 5.58
CA VAL A 145 -2.63 -15.17 5.13
C VAL A 145 -3.52 -14.92 6.34
N ARG A 146 -4.19 -13.78 6.38
CA ARG A 146 -5.24 -13.49 7.35
C ARG A 146 -6.47 -12.93 6.65
N VAL A 147 -7.64 -13.37 7.06
CA VAL A 147 -8.85 -12.59 6.83
C VAL A 147 -9.03 -11.65 8.02
N ALA A 148 -9.19 -10.36 7.75
CA ALA A 148 -9.45 -9.35 8.75
C ALA A 148 -10.93 -8.99 8.76
N LEU A 149 -11.50 -8.89 9.95
CA LEU A 149 -12.82 -8.32 10.21
C LEU A 149 -12.62 -7.06 11.04
N GLY A 150 -13.12 -5.93 10.55
CA GLY A 150 -12.88 -4.65 11.20
C GLY A 150 -13.67 -3.53 10.56
N ARG A 151 -13.07 -2.34 10.52
CA ARG A 151 -13.69 -1.11 9.99
C ARG A 151 -12.75 -0.37 9.06
N ILE A 152 -13.32 0.31 8.07
CA ILE A 152 -12.66 1.36 7.31
C ILE A 152 -13.21 2.71 7.78
N VAL A 153 -12.32 3.67 8.04
CA VAL A 153 -12.66 5.05 8.40
C VAL A 153 -12.12 5.99 7.35
N ASP A 154 -12.98 6.88 6.83
CA ASP A 154 -12.56 8.00 5.99
C ASP A 154 -12.47 9.28 6.82
N HIS A 155 -11.24 9.68 7.13
CA HIS A 155 -10.87 10.85 7.91
C HIS A 155 -10.88 12.17 7.11
N THR A 156 -11.22 12.15 5.83
CA THR A 156 -11.34 13.40 5.04
C THR A 156 -12.52 14.26 5.44
N LEU A 157 -13.58 13.63 5.94
CA LEU A 157 -14.80 14.31 6.33
C LEU A 157 -14.71 14.67 7.81
N GLU A 158 -15.09 15.90 8.18
CA GLU A 158 -15.19 16.35 9.59
C GLU A 158 -16.07 15.44 10.47
N ARG A 159 -16.89 14.59 9.85
CA ARG A 159 -17.65 13.51 10.48
C ARG A 159 -17.35 12.17 9.78
N SER A 160 -16.15 11.65 9.99
CA SER A 160 -15.76 10.31 9.56
C SER A 160 -16.67 9.26 10.19
N LYS A 161 -17.42 8.51 9.37
CA LYS A 161 -18.20 7.36 9.87
C LYS A 161 -17.40 6.09 9.63
N PRO A 162 -17.13 5.27 10.66
CA PRO A 162 -16.57 3.95 10.45
C PRO A 162 -17.56 3.05 9.71
N HIS A 163 -17.04 2.23 8.80
CA HIS A 163 -17.79 1.26 8.02
C HIS A 163 -17.23 -0.13 8.25
N ASP A 164 -18.06 -1.08 8.69
CA ASP A 164 -17.60 -2.44 8.94
C ASP A 164 -17.19 -3.11 7.64
N HIS A 165 -16.04 -3.78 7.62
CA HIS A 165 -15.46 -4.33 6.40
C HIS A 165 -14.70 -5.62 6.66
N ALA A 166 -14.49 -6.39 5.59
CA ALA A 166 -13.61 -7.54 5.59
C ALA A 166 -12.63 -7.48 4.41
N TRP A 167 -11.38 -7.82 4.68
CA TRP A 167 -10.30 -7.81 3.70
C TRP A 167 -9.29 -8.92 4.01
N VAL A 168 -8.35 -9.16 3.10
CA VAL A 168 -7.26 -10.12 3.33
C VAL A 168 -5.97 -9.36 3.62
N MET A 169 -5.19 -9.86 4.57
CA MET A 169 -3.79 -9.48 4.75
C MET A 169 -2.91 -10.63 4.27
N TYR A 170 -1.91 -10.29 3.49
CA TYR A 170 -0.90 -11.23 3.02
C TYR A 170 0.47 -10.79 3.53
N GLN A 171 1.21 -11.69 4.16
CA GLN A 171 2.61 -11.49 4.50
C GLN A 171 3.46 -11.90 3.29
N ASN A 172 4.03 -10.92 2.62
CA ASN A 172 4.85 -11.13 1.44
C ASN A 172 6.14 -11.92 1.75
N GLU A 173 6.88 -12.31 0.72
CA GLU A 173 8.12 -13.08 0.91
C GLU A 173 9.19 -12.35 1.73
N SER A 174 9.12 -11.03 1.84
CA SER A 174 10.00 -10.24 2.71
C SER A 174 9.56 -10.18 4.18
N GLY A 175 8.45 -10.84 4.53
CA GLY A 175 7.91 -10.85 5.89
C GLY A 175 7.03 -9.65 6.24
N ALA A 176 6.69 -8.81 5.27
CA ALA A 176 5.88 -7.62 5.46
C ALA A 176 4.41 -7.88 5.12
N TRP A 177 3.51 -7.42 5.98
CA TRP A 177 2.07 -7.50 5.76
C TRP A 177 1.63 -6.47 4.72
N GLN A 178 0.72 -6.86 3.84
CA GLN A 178 0.07 -5.99 2.86
C GLN A 178 -1.43 -6.27 2.79
N ILE A 179 -2.20 -5.21 2.54
CA ILE A 179 -3.66 -5.28 2.35
C ILE A 179 -3.94 -5.80 0.94
N LEU A 180 -4.70 -6.89 0.86
CA LEU A 180 -5.34 -7.39 -0.35
C LEU A 180 -6.86 -7.29 -0.15
N ASP A 181 -7.42 -6.13 -0.47
CA ASP A 181 -8.86 -5.90 -0.38
C ASP A 181 -9.54 -6.34 -1.68
N PRO A 182 -10.34 -7.42 -1.72
CA PRO A 182 -10.91 -7.91 -2.96
C PRO A 182 -11.85 -6.87 -3.62
N LEU A 183 -12.43 -5.95 -2.85
CA LEU A 183 -13.32 -4.92 -3.40
C LEU A 183 -12.57 -3.88 -4.24
N ALA A 184 -11.24 -3.83 -4.11
CA ALA A 184 -10.36 -3.07 -4.98
C ALA A 184 -10.36 -3.54 -6.44
N GLN A 185 -10.69 -4.81 -6.68
CA GLN A 185 -10.50 -5.46 -7.98
C GLN A 185 -11.82 -5.80 -8.66
N VAL A 186 -12.84 -6.22 -7.92
CA VAL A 186 -14.12 -6.70 -8.46
C VAL A 186 -14.86 -5.64 -9.29
N LYS A 187 -15.68 -6.11 -10.23
CA LYS A 187 -16.58 -5.23 -11.00
C LYS A 187 -17.70 -4.73 -10.10
N GLN A 188 -17.87 -3.42 -10.09
CA GLN A 188 -19.07 -2.82 -9.54
C GLN A 188 -20.18 -2.80 -10.58
N ASN A 189 -21.32 -3.41 -10.24
CA ASN A 189 -22.51 -3.35 -11.08
C ASN A 189 -23.05 -1.91 -11.15
N LYS A 190 -22.75 -1.20 -12.24
CA LYS A 190 -23.20 0.17 -12.55
C LYS A 190 -24.73 0.37 -12.62
N LYS A 191 -25.54 -0.67 -12.37
CA LYS A 191 -27.01 -0.61 -12.49
C LYS A 191 -27.70 0.17 -11.37
N PHE A 192 -26.99 0.59 -10.33
CA PHE A 192 -27.59 1.33 -9.21
C PHE A 192 -26.74 2.52 -8.74
N SER A 193 -26.24 3.33 -9.68
CA SER A 193 -26.07 4.75 -9.36
C SER A 193 -27.47 5.35 -9.18
N PRO A 194 -27.81 5.95 -8.03
CA PRO A 194 -29.03 6.72 -7.90
C PRO A 194 -28.83 8.04 -8.65
N ASP A 195 -28.75 8.00 -9.98
CA ASP A 195 -28.92 9.16 -10.85
C ASP A 195 -29.14 8.71 -12.29
N LYS A 196 -30.40 8.82 -12.74
CA LYS A 196 -30.76 8.74 -14.16
C LYS A 196 -30.22 10.00 -14.86
N LYS A 197 -29.16 9.86 -15.66
CA LYS A 197 -28.95 10.67 -16.86
C LYS A 197 -28.63 9.77 -18.06
N SER A 198 -29.14 10.18 -19.21
CA SER A 198 -29.45 9.44 -20.44
C SER A 198 -28.30 8.66 -21.11
N PRO A 199 -28.61 7.73 -22.04
CA PRO A 199 -27.64 6.78 -22.60
C PRO A 199 -26.77 7.28 -23.76
N ASP A 200 -26.91 8.51 -24.25
CA ASP A 200 -26.39 8.90 -25.58
C ASP A 200 -25.12 9.77 -25.60
N GLU A 201 -24.24 9.67 -24.60
CA GLU A 201 -22.90 10.26 -24.72
C GLU A 201 -21.80 9.20 -24.54
N PRO A 202 -20.85 9.08 -25.49
CA PRO A 202 -19.68 8.25 -25.27
C PRO A 202 -18.92 8.82 -24.08
N LYS A 203 -18.89 8.06 -22.98
CA LYS A 203 -18.16 8.40 -21.75
C LYS A 203 -16.68 8.56 -22.09
N LYS A 204 -16.26 9.79 -22.41
CA LYS A 204 -14.90 10.23 -22.06
C LYS A 204 -14.77 9.98 -20.57
N ALA A 205 -13.73 9.27 -20.16
CA ALA A 205 -13.34 9.21 -18.77
C ALA A 205 -13.14 10.66 -18.28
N SER A 206 -14.19 11.25 -17.72
CA SER A 206 -14.15 12.60 -17.17
C SER A 206 -13.43 12.50 -15.85
N TYR A 207 -12.10 12.48 -15.95
CA TYR A 207 -11.18 12.65 -14.84
C TYR A 207 -11.46 14.02 -14.21
N ASN A 208 -11.96 14.02 -12.97
CA ASN A 208 -12.13 15.23 -12.19
C ASN A 208 -10.79 15.55 -11.50
N PRO A 209 -10.12 16.67 -11.81
CA PRO A 209 -8.83 17.03 -11.21
C PRO A 209 -8.91 17.40 -9.71
N ASP A 210 -10.11 17.46 -9.12
CA ASP A 210 -10.36 17.80 -7.71
C ASP A 210 -10.57 16.57 -6.80
N TYR A 211 -9.90 15.43 -7.04
CA TYR A 211 -9.88 14.37 -6.03
C TYR A 211 -9.33 14.92 -4.72
N ALA A 212 -10.22 15.18 -3.76
CA ALA A 212 -9.87 15.45 -2.38
C ALA A 212 -8.95 14.32 -1.92
N ILE A 213 -7.80 14.69 -1.35
CA ILE A 213 -6.87 13.78 -0.69
C ILE A 213 -7.69 12.90 0.24
N GLN A 214 -7.74 11.59 -0.02
CA GLN A 214 -8.43 10.63 0.84
C GLN A 214 -7.51 10.17 1.98
N ASP A 215 -7.90 10.40 3.23
CA ASP A 215 -7.21 9.93 4.45
C ASP A 215 -8.03 8.77 5.02
N ILE A 216 -7.60 7.54 4.82
CA ILE A 216 -8.36 6.32 5.06
C ILE A 216 -7.62 5.45 6.07
N GLU A 217 -8.33 4.82 7.00
CA GLU A 217 -7.73 3.92 7.97
C GLU A 217 -8.44 2.56 7.98
N TYR A 218 -7.65 1.49 7.86
CA TYR A 218 -8.10 0.11 8.09
C TYR A 218 -7.87 -0.24 9.56
N ILE A 219 -8.94 -0.45 10.31
CA ILE A 219 -8.91 -0.74 11.75
C ILE A 219 -9.38 -2.19 11.96
N PRO A 220 -8.49 -3.16 12.17
CA PRO A 220 -8.86 -4.53 12.45
C PRO A 220 -9.44 -4.67 13.86
N CYS A 221 -10.46 -5.51 13.99
CA CYS A 221 -10.97 -5.99 15.29
C CYS A 221 -10.55 -7.45 15.51
N PHE A 222 -10.69 -8.26 14.46
CA PHE A 222 -10.29 -9.66 14.43
C PHE A 222 -9.50 -9.97 13.18
N VAL A 223 -8.56 -10.89 13.29
CA VAL A 223 -7.87 -11.51 12.15
C VAL A 223 -7.87 -13.01 12.34
N PHE A 224 -7.99 -13.78 11.27
CA PHE A 224 -8.00 -15.24 11.38
C PHE A 224 -7.44 -15.93 10.15
N ASN A 225 -7.08 -17.19 10.35
CA ASN A 225 -6.73 -18.14 9.32
C ASN A 225 -7.44 -19.48 9.64
N PRO A 226 -7.20 -20.58 8.89
CA PRO A 226 -7.83 -21.88 9.15
C PRO A 226 -7.58 -22.44 10.55
N GLU A 227 -6.50 -22.04 11.23
CA GLU A 227 -6.10 -22.63 12.51
C GLU A 227 -6.49 -21.78 13.71
N HIS A 228 -6.47 -20.46 13.61
CA HIS A 228 -6.67 -19.59 14.77
C HIS A 228 -7.46 -18.33 14.38
N LEU A 229 -8.23 -17.85 15.35
CA LEU A 229 -8.82 -16.52 15.36
C LEU A 229 -8.09 -15.71 16.43
N TRP A 230 -7.70 -14.50 16.07
CA TRP A 230 -7.11 -13.55 16.99
C TRP A 230 -7.92 -12.28 17.03
N ARG A 231 -7.94 -11.67 18.20
CA ARG A 231 -8.30 -10.27 18.38
C ARG A 231 -7.07 -9.41 18.13
N VAL A 232 -7.27 -8.25 17.52
CA VAL A 232 -6.26 -7.19 17.39
C VAL A 232 -6.63 -6.06 18.33
N ARG A 233 -5.66 -5.59 19.12
CA ARG A 233 -5.88 -4.47 20.05
C ARG A 233 -6.06 -3.20 19.24
N SER A 234 -7.14 -2.48 19.51
CA SER A 234 -7.43 -1.18 18.92
C SER A 234 -7.99 -0.22 19.96
N THR A 235 -7.88 1.08 19.68
CA THR A 235 -8.51 2.15 20.47
C THR A 235 -10.02 2.17 20.30
N GLU A 236 -10.55 1.49 19.29
CA GLU A 236 -11.99 1.31 19.09
C GLU A 236 -12.58 0.42 20.19
N ALA A 237 -13.67 0.87 20.84
CA ALA A 237 -14.34 0.11 21.90
C ALA A 237 -14.76 -1.30 21.47
N ILE A 238 -15.15 -1.44 20.19
CA ILE A 238 -15.58 -2.71 19.59
C ILE A 238 -14.46 -3.77 19.56
N ALA A 239 -13.19 -3.37 19.60
CA ALA A 239 -12.08 -4.31 19.67
C ALA A 239 -11.99 -5.02 21.04
N GLY A 240 -12.67 -4.52 22.08
CA GLY A 240 -12.78 -5.20 23.38
C GLY A 240 -13.85 -6.29 23.44
N GLU A 241 -14.80 -6.29 22.50
CA GLU A 241 -16.01 -7.12 22.52
C GLU A 241 -15.74 -8.60 22.20
N THR A 242 -16.63 -9.50 22.65
CA THR A 242 -16.58 -10.90 22.20
C THR A 242 -16.84 -10.99 20.69
N LEU A 243 -16.46 -12.10 20.04
CA LEU A 243 -16.76 -12.30 18.62
C LEU A 243 -18.27 -12.18 18.35
N GLN A 244 -19.09 -12.74 19.24
CA GLN A 244 -20.55 -12.72 19.08
C GLN A 244 -21.13 -11.31 19.22
N ASP A 245 -20.63 -10.51 20.18
CA ASP A 245 -21.05 -9.11 20.36
C ASP A 245 -20.63 -8.26 19.15
N TYR A 246 -19.40 -8.44 18.67
CA TYR A 246 -18.92 -7.81 17.45
C TYR A 246 -19.85 -8.09 16.27
N LEU A 247 -20.17 -9.36 16.02
CA LEU A 247 -21.04 -9.76 14.91
C LEU A 247 -22.46 -9.19 15.03
N ASN A 248 -22.98 -9.08 16.26
CA ASN A 248 -24.30 -8.53 16.52
C ASN A 248 -24.36 -7.00 16.34
N SER A 249 -23.25 -6.29 16.54
CA SER A 249 -23.18 -4.83 16.42
C SER A 249 -22.86 -4.35 14.99
N ARG A 250 -22.56 -5.26 14.04
CA ARG A 250 -22.21 -4.90 12.67
C ARG A 250 -23.38 -4.29 11.88
N ASN A 251 -23.08 -3.22 11.17
CA ASN A 251 -23.97 -2.59 10.19
C ASN A 251 -23.45 -2.82 8.77
N PHE A 252 -24.18 -3.64 8.00
CA PHE A 252 -23.82 -3.99 6.63
C PHE A 252 -23.97 -2.80 5.65
N TRP A 253 -23.08 -2.76 4.65
CA TRP A 253 -22.89 -1.65 3.72
C TRP A 253 -24.18 -1.20 3.03
N THR A 254 -24.45 0.12 3.05
CA THR A 254 -25.52 0.70 2.22
C THR A 254 -25.06 1.77 1.23
N THR A 255 -23.91 2.44 1.41
CA THR A 255 -23.60 3.67 0.64
C THR A 255 -22.12 3.98 0.38
N PHE A 256 -21.16 3.24 0.94
CA PHE A 256 -19.73 3.52 0.74
C PHE A 256 -19.18 2.72 -0.46
N ASP A 257 -18.24 3.29 -1.22
CA ASP A 257 -17.61 2.68 -2.41
C ASP A 257 -16.13 2.41 -2.08
N PRO A 258 -15.71 1.16 -1.81
CA PRO A 258 -14.35 0.82 -1.41
C PRO A 258 -13.36 0.64 -2.57
N SER A 259 -13.77 0.89 -3.82
CA SER A 259 -12.87 0.73 -4.99
C SER A 259 -11.65 1.65 -4.95
N PHE A 260 -11.64 2.69 -4.09
CA PHE A 260 -10.51 3.60 -3.93
C PHE A 260 -9.34 2.98 -3.13
N ALA A 261 -9.58 2.00 -2.26
CA ALA A 261 -8.51 1.36 -1.50
C ALA A 261 -7.62 0.43 -2.35
N ALA A 262 -7.96 0.30 -3.64
CA ALA A 262 -7.14 -0.30 -4.68
C ALA A 262 -5.90 0.53 -5.05
N SER A 263 -5.93 1.86 -4.85
CA SER A 263 -5.00 2.79 -5.52
C SER A 263 -3.94 3.39 -4.58
N VAL A 264 -3.71 2.76 -3.45
CA VAL A 264 -3.17 3.39 -2.23
C VAL A 264 -1.79 3.99 -2.42
N HIS A 265 -0.93 3.42 -3.27
CA HIS A 265 0.37 3.99 -3.60
C HIS A 265 0.52 4.34 -5.09
N SER A 266 -0.55 4.81 -5.74
CA SER A 266 -0.58 4.76 -7.21
C SER A 266 -0.58 6.10 -7.94
N PHE A 267 -0.77 7.26 -7.27
CA PHE A 267 -0.98 8.50 -8.03
C PHE A 267 0.18 8.88 -8.95
N ILE A 268 1.43 8.79 -8.47
CA ILE A 268 2.60 9.11 -9.31
C ILE A 268 2.66 8.13 -10.47
N PHE A 269 2.58 6.83 -10.21
CA PHE A 269 2.75 5.80 -11.24
C PHE A 269 1.60 5.78 -12.25
N GLU A 270 0.35 5.96 -11.81
CA GLU A 270 -0.81 6.04 -12.70
C GLU A 270 -0.75 7.23 -13.65
N ARG A 271 -0.22 8.36 -13.18
CA ARG A 271 -0.03 9.55 -14.02
C ARG A 271 1.22 9.49 -14.89
N ALA A 272 2.30 8.91 -14.38
CA ALA A 272 3.59 8.92 -15.05
C ALA A 272 3.76 7.78 -16.06
N LEU A 273 3.15 6.62 -15.80
CA LEU A 273 3.33 5.39 -16.58
C LEU A 273 2.15 5.12 -17.53
N ILE A 274 1.52 6.19 -18.04
CA ILE A 274 0.41 6.09 -18.99
C ILE A 274 0.84 5.24 -20.20
N GLY A 275 0.03 4.22 -20.51
CA GLY A 275 0.28 3.28 -21.60
C GLY A 275 1.16 2.09 -21.27
N MET A 276 1.59 1.93 -20.01
CA MET A 276 2.15 0.66 -19.52
C MET A 276 1.07 -0.41 -19.44
N PRO A 277 1.32 -1.66 -19.88
CA PRO A 277 0.39 -2.76 -19.66
C PRO A 277 0.05 -2.93 -18.18
N ILE A 278 -1.22 -3.23 -17.87
CA ILE A 278 -1.69 -3.26 -16.47
C ILE A 278 -0.92 -4.25 -15.59
N ASN A 279 -0.51 -5.40 -16.14
CA ASN A 279 0.28 -6.39 -15.41
C ASN A 279 1.67 -5.86 -15.05
N ASP A 280 2.31 -5.13 -15.97
CA ASP A 280 3.63 -4.54 -15.73
C ASP A 280 3.53 -3.41 -14.71
N LEU A 281 2.48 -2.57 -14.83
CA LEU A 281 2.20 -1.51 -13.88
C LEU A 281 1.98 -2.06 -12.46
N ASN A 282 1.24 -3.17 -12.33
CA ASN A 282 1.03 -3.82 -11.05
C ASN A 282 2.34 -4.38 -10.48
N LYS A 283 3.20 -4.97 -11.33
CA LYS A 283 4.52 -5.45 -10.91
C LYS A 283 5.42 -4.30 -10.42
N VAL A 284 5.45 -3.17 -11.13
CA VAL A 284 6.17 -1.95 -10.74
C VAL A 284 5.65 -1.41 -9.42
N LYS A 285 4.33 -1.34 -9.24
CA LYS A 285 3.69 -0.92 -7.99
C LYS A 285 4.06 -1.87 -6.83
N ALA A 286 4.04 -3.17 -7.06
CA ALA A 286 4.42 -4.18 -6.05
C ALA A 286 5.89 -4.07 -5.67
N ALA A 287 6.80 -3.86 -6.63
CA ALA A 287 8.22 -3.63 -6.37
C ALA A 287 8.43 -2.37 -5.52
N SER A 288 7.77 -1.25 -5.87
CA SER A 288 7.81 -0.02 -5.06
C SER A 288 7.27 -0.23 -3.65
N LEU A 289 6.12 -0.89 -3.50
CA LEU A 289 5.51 -1.15 -2.20
C LEU A 289 6.45 -1.96 -1.30
N ARG A 290 7.12 -2.99 -1.87
CA ARG A 290 8.04 -3.87 -1.14
C ARG A 290 9.18 -3.13 -0.46
N VAL A 291 9.66 -2.02 -1.04
CA VAL A 291 10.74 -1.21 -0.45
C VAL A 291 10.28 -0.54 0.85
N ASP A 292 9.08 0.04 0.85
CA ASP A 292 8.54 0.76 2.01
C ASP A 292 8.18 -0.17 3.18
N ILE A 293 7.71 -1.39 2.87
CA ILE A 293 7.18 -2.30 3.89
C ILE A 293 8.24 -3.26 4.45
N ASN A 294 9.33 -3.52 3.72
CA ASN A 294 10.38 -4.43 4.16
C ASN A 294 11.38 -3.74 5.10
N VAL A 295 10.97 -3.57 6.35
CA VAL A 295 11.79 -2.92 7.39
C VAL A 295 13.10 -3.66 7.70
N LEU A 296 13.21 -4.94 7.31
CA LEU A 296 14.40 -5.77 7.47
C LEU A 296 15.42 -5.62 6.33
N ALA A 297 15.00 -5.08 5.19
CA ALA A 297 15.88 -4.77 4.06
C ALA A 297 15.95 -3.27 3.75
N TYR A 298 15.63 -2.43 4.73
CA TYR A 298 15.73 -0.99 4.60
C TYR A 298 17.14 -0.58 4.16
N ASP A 299 17.20 0.25 3.13
CA ASP A 299 18.41 0.86 2.64
C ASP A 299 18.16 2.36 2.43
N PRO A 300 18.87 3.26 3.11
CA PRO A 300 18.64 4.70 2.97
C PRO A 300 18.89 5.21 1.54
N ARG A 301 19.65 4.45 0.72
CA ARG A 301 19.86 4.77 -0.70
C ARG A 301 18.61 4.55 -1.55
N ASP A 302 17.68 3.70 -1.12
CA ASP A 302 16.41 3.48 -1.82
C ASP A 302 15.34 4.53 -1.46
N HIS A 303 15.55 5.24 -0.35
CA HIS A 303 14.62 6.25 0.19
C HIS A 303 15.16 7.69 0.16
N PHE A 304 16.37 7.89 -0.37
CA PHE A 304 17.08 9.18 -0.28
C PHE A 304 17.14 9.72 1.16
N ASP A 305 17.33 8.85 2.15
CA ASP A 305 17.54 9.25 3.53
C ASP A 305 19.03 9.49 3.81
N PHE A 306 19.32 10.20 4.91
CA PHE A 306 20.69 10.45 5.36
C PHE A 306 21.58 11.17 4.32
N ALA A 307 21.02 11.86 3.34
CA ALA A 307 21.76 12.55 2.28
C ALA A 307 22.69 11.67 1.42
N TYR A 308 22.41 10.37 1.25
CA TYR A 308 23.11 9.51 0.26
C TYR A 308 22.68 9.79 -1.19
N VAL A 309 22.60 11.06 -1.57
CA VAL A 309 21.96 11.49 -2.82
C VAL A 309 22.67 10.90 -4.05
N GLN A 310 24.00 10.93 -4.07
CA GLN A 310 24.75 10.42 -5.23
C GLN A 310 24.63 8.90 -5.33
N GLU A 311 24.79 8.18 -4.22
CA GLU A 311 24.74 6.73 -4.15
C GLU A 311 23.34 6.21 -4.54
N SER A 312 22.30 6.93 -4.15
CA SER A 312 20.92 6.67 -4.59
C SER A 312 20.77 6.81 -6.11
N TRP A 313 21.28 7.88 -6.72
CA TRP A 313 21.21 8.08 -8.17
C TRP A 313 22.04 7.04 -8.94
N ASP A 314 23.21 6.66 -8.45
CA ASP A 314 24.01 5.58 -9.04
C ASP A 314 23.26 4.24 -9.03
N ARG A 315 22.49 3.97 -7.96
CA ARG A 315 21.65 2.78 -7.85
C ARG A 315 20.44 2.82 -8.78
N ILE A 316 19.77 3.97 -8.88
CA ILE A 316 18.68 4.20 -9.84
C ILE A 316 19.19 3.92 -11.26
N ASN A 317 20.32 4.51 -11.65
CA ASN A 317 20.86 4.35 -13.00
C ASN A 317 21.21 2.89 -13.33
N ARG A 318 21.77 2.13 -12.37
CA ARG A 318 22.02 0.70 -12.56
C ARG A 318 20.74 -0.10 -12.76
N ARG A 319 19.71 0.15 -11.94
CA ARG A 319 18.40 -0.52 -12.06
C ARG A 319 17.71 -0.20 -13.39
N LEU A 320 17.71 1.06 -13.82
CA LEU A 320 17.15 1.46 -15.11
C LEU A 320 17.87 0.83 -16.31
N GLN A 321 19.11 0.38 -16.15
CA GLN A 321 19.85 -0.29 -17.21
C GLN A 321 19.55 -1.79 -17.33
N SER A 322 18.98 -2.43 -16.29
CA SER A 322 18.80 -3.90 -16.28
C SER A 322 17.70 -4.37 -17.23
N GLY A 323 16.71 -3.51 -17.52
CA GLY A 323 15.53 -3.88 -18.29
C GLY A 323 14.53 -4.75 -17.52
N ASP A 324 14.78 -5.04 -16.24
CA ASP A 324 13.84 -5.77 -15.39
C ASP A 324 12.79 -4.83 -14.78
N LEU A 325 11.54 -5.30 -14.70
CA LEU A 325 10.41 -4.51 -14.21
C LEU A 325 10.44 -4.30 -12.70
N ASP A 326 10.97 -5.23 -11.90
CA ASP A 326 11.13 -5.01 -10.47
C ASP A 326 12.18 -3.93 -10.24
N ASP A 327 13.34 -4.01 -10.91
CA ASP A 327 14.37 -2.97 -10.87
C ASP A 327 13.84 -1.60 -11.33
N PHE A 328 13.07 -1.56 -12.42
CA PHE A 328 12.40 -0.34 -12.85
C PHE A 328 11.48 0.21 -11.76
N GLY A 329 10.66 -0.65 -11.12
CA GLY A 329 9.82 -0.29 -9.97
C GLY A 329 10.59 0.31 -8.81
N LEU A 330 11.70 -0.32 -8.42
CA LEU A 330 12.59 0.18 -7.37
C LEU A 330 13.24 1.52 -7.75
N ALA A 331 13.56 1.73 -9.02
CA ALA A 331 14.14 2.98 -9.51
C ALA A 331 13.11 4.13 -9.47
N VAL A 332 11.88 3.91 -9.96
CA VAL A 332 10.85 4.95 -9.97
C VAL A 332 10.31 5.26 -8.57
N HIS A 333 10.36 4.29 -7.65
CA HIS A 333 10.15 4.51 -6.22
C HIS A 333 11.16 5.53 -5.67
N ALA A 334 12.46 5.23 -5.82
CA ALA A 334 13.52 6.10 -5.32
C ALA A 334 13.47 7.50 -5.95
N ILE A 335 13.09 7.64 -7.23
CA ILE A 335 12.85 8.95 -7.86
C ILE A 335 11.74 9.73 -7.14
N GLY A 336 10.65 9.06 -6.74
CA GLY A 336 9.59 9.67 -5.93
C GLY A 336 10.12 10.18 -4.58
N ASP A 337 10.84 9.31 -3.86
CA ASP A 337 11.43 9.61 -2.55
C ASP A 337 12.48 10.73 -2.63
N PHE A 338 13.23 10.84 -3.73
CA PHE A 338 14.14 11.97 -3.95
C PHE A 338 13.42 13.33 -3.82
N TYR A 339 12.28 13.48 -4.49
CA TYR A 339 11.52 14.73 -4.41
C TYR A 339 10.78 14.88 -3.08
N ALA A 340 10.42 13.79 -2.42
CA ALA A 340 9.76 13.85 -1.12
C ALA A 340 10.74 14.26 0.00
N HIS A 341 11.91 13.62 0.06
CA HIS A 341 12.77 13.65 1.25
C HIS A 341 13.96 14.60 1.13
N THR A 342 14.39 14.96 -0.09
CA THR A 342 15.50 15.91 -0.25
C THR A 342 15.04 17.36 -0.22
N LEU A 343 15.96 18.30 -0.04
CA LEU A 343 15.68 19.73 -0.19
C LEU A 343 15.75 20.21 -1.65
N TYR A 344 15.73 19.33 -2.65
CA TYR A 344 15.87 19.72 -4.05
C TYR A 344 14.81 20.74 -4.45
N ALA A 345 13.53 20.45 -4.22
CA ALA A 345 12.42 21.33 -4.59
C ALA A 345 12.45 22.70 -3.89
N TYR A 346 13.15 22.81 -2.76
CA TYR A 346 13.32 24.07 -2.06
C TYR A 346 14.27 25.00 -2.83
N PHE A 347 15.40 24.47 -3.31
CA PHE A 347 16.42 25.23 -4.04
C PHE A 347 16.22 25.26 -5.55
N ALA A 348 15.48 24.30 -6.11
CA ALA A 348 15.33 24.16 -7.54
C ALA A 348 14.74 25.45 -8.15
N PRO A 349 15.30 25.91 -9.28
CA PRO A 349 14.77 27.07 -9.98
C PRO A 349 13.33 26.79 -10.41
N LYS A 350 12.45 27.74 -10.11
CA LYS A 350 11.04 27.66 -10.49
C LYS A 350 10.86 28.24 -11.87
N THR A 351 10.13 27.54 -12.73
CA THR A 351 9.72 28.03 -14.04
C THR A 351 8.64 29.12 -13.89
N THR A 352 8.35 29.84 -14.98
CA THR A 352 7.28 30.85 -15.05
C THR A 352 5.89 30.29 -14.71
N SER A 353 5.67 28.98 -14.90
CA SER A 353 4.44 28.28 -14.52
C SER A 353 4.46 27.75 -13.07
N ASN A 354 5.38 28.22 -12.23
CA ASN A 354 5.57 27.74 -10.85
C ASN A 354 5.71 26.20 -10.80
N ARG A 355 6.56 25.64 -11.67
CA ARG A 355 7.00 24.23 -11.63
C ARG A 355 8.49 24.19 -11.33
N ILE A 356 9.00 23.06 -10.87
CA ILE A 356 10.45 22.82 -10.77
C ILE A 356 10.83 21.84 -11.87
N SER A 357 12.02 22.01 -12.45
CA SER A 357 12.51 21.07 -13.45
C SER A 357 12.86 19.74 -12.80
N PRO A 358 12.77 18.62 -13.54
CA PRO A 358 13.31 17.36 -13.06
C PRO A 358 14.81 17.48 -12.73
N TYR A 359 15.24 16.83 -11.65
CA TYR A 359 16.64 16.81 -11.27
C TYR A 359 17.48 16.08 -12.30
N ASP A 360 18.59 16.71 -12.67
CA ASP A 360 19.61 16.14 -13.52
C ASP A 360 20.91 16.00 -12.72
N PRO A 361 21.36 14.77 -12.40
CA PRO A 361 22.61 14.57 -11.68
C PRO A 361 23.85 15.04 -12.46
N ALA A 362 23.77 15.16 -13.80
CA ALA A 362 24.85 15.71 -14.60
C ALA A 362 24.94 17.25 -14.50
N ASN A 363 23.84 17.90 -14.09
CA ASN A 363 23.74 19.35 -13.94
C ASN A 363 23.14 19.70 -12.56
N PRO A 364 23.84 19.41 -11.45
CA PRO A 364 23.31 19.62 -10.11
C PRO A 364 23.16 21.11 -9.77
N ILE A 365 22.36 21.41 -8.74
CA ILE A 365 22.23 22.77 -8.21
C ILE A 365 23.62 23.28 -7.78
N PRO A 366 24.02 24.51 -8.15
CA PRO A 366 25.31 25.05 -7.75
C PRO A 366 25.50 25.05 -6.23
N SER A 367 26.63 24.53 -5.74
CA SER A 367 26.90 24.41 -4.30
C SER A 367 26.75 25.73 -3.53
N ALA A 368 27.04 26.88 -4.15
CA ALA A 368 26.86 28.18 -3.52
C ALA A 368 25.40 28.49 -3.12
N GLN A 369 24.42 27.84 -3.76
CA GLN A 369 22.99 28.02 -3.47
C GLN A 369 22.48 27.07 -2.36
N LEU A 370 23.24 26.01 -2.06
CA LEU A 370 22.86 24.97 -1.09
C LEU A 370 23.34 25.40 0.30
N ALA A 371 22.57 26.29 0.93
CA ALA A 371 22.83 26.84 2.25
C ALA A 371 21.75 26.46 3.26
N TYR A 372 22.19 26.17 4.49
CA TYR A 372 21.33 25.60 5.51
C TYR A 372 21.46 26.33 6.85
N ASP A 373 20.36 26.37 7.59
CA ASP A 373 20.36 26.66 9.02
C ASP A 373 19.57 25.57 9.74
N PHE A 374 20.26 24.79 10.57
CA PHE A 374 19.65 23.73 11.36
C PHE A 374 19.19 24.20 12.75
N THR A 375 19.32 25.50 13.06
CA THR A 375 18.97 26.04 14.37
C THR A 375 17.49 25.80 14.68
N GLY A 376 17.22 25.14 15.82
CA GLY A 376 15.86 24.81 16.24
C GLY A 376 15.24 23.59 15.53
N LEU A 377 15.99 22.89 14.68
CA LEU A 377 15.56 21.61 14.10
C LEU A 377 16.01 20.43 14.99
N PRO A 378 15.17 19.40 15.19
CA PRO A 378 15.60 18.17 15.85
C PRO A 378 16.72 17.47 15.08
N MET A 379 17.78 17.06 15.77
CA MET A 379 18.91 16.32 15.19
C MET A 379 19.26 15.11 16.08
N PRO A 380 18.47 14.02 16.05
CA PRO A 380 18.66 12.89 16.95
C PRO A 380 20.02 12.23 16.75
N GLY A 381 20.76 12.00 17.84
CA GLY A 381 22.06 11.33 17.78
C GLY A 381 23.18 12.16 17.14
N ALA A 382 22.97 13.45 16.90
CA ALA A 382 24.00 14.36 16.42
C ALA A 382 25.13 14.53 17.45
N SER A 383 26.36 14.59 16.96
CA SER A 383 27.56 14.89 17.76
C SER A 383 27.97 16.37 17.67
N LEU A 384 27.40 17.11 16.72
CA LEU A 384 27.67 18.51 16.46
C LEU A 384 26.48 19.38 16.84
N ASP A 385 26.75 20.62 17.23
CA ASP A 385 25.72 21.66 17.32
C ASP A 385 25.17 22.04 15.93
N ALA A 386 23.97 22.63 15.90
CA ALA A 386 23.24 22.95 14.67
C ALA A 386 24.05 23.78 13.66
N LYS A 387 24.84 24.75 14.13
CA LYS A 387 25.63 25.62 13.25
C LYS A 387 26.79 24.87 12.62
N LYS A 388 27.51 24.05 13.39
CA LYS A 388 28.59 23.20 12.87
C LYS A 388 28.07 22.11 11.94
N ALA A 389 26.93 21.52 12.29
CA ALA A 389 26.24 20.54 11.46
C ALA A 389 25.80 21.14 10.12
N ALA A 390 25.17 22.33 10.12
CA ALA A 390 24.80 23.02 8.88
C ALA A 390 26.03 23.33 8.01
N LYS A 391 27.12 23.80 8.63
CA LYS A 391 28.39 24.07 7.93
C LYS A 391 29.00 22.80 7.31
N LEU A 392 28.90 21.65 7.96
CA LEU A 392 29.38 20.36 7.45
C LEU A 392 28.71 19.97 6.13
N TRP A 393 27.43 20.30 5.98
CA TRP A 393 26.60 19.96 4.82
C TRP A 393 26.46 21.09 3.80
N GLN A 394 27.06 22.24 4.06
CA GLN A 394 27.05 23.40 3.17
C GLN A 394 27.56 23.00 1.77
N GLY A 395 26.79 23.37 0.74
CA GLY A 395 27.15 23.08 -0.65
C GLY A 395 26.77 21.70 -1.16
N GLN A 396 26.11 20.87 -0.33
CA GLN A 396 25.66 19.52 -0.70
C GLN A 396 24.14 19.44 -0.61
N LEU A 397 23.51 18.76 -1.57
CA LEU A 397 22.08 18.52 -1.50
C LEU A 397 21.81 17.48 -0.40
N ILE A 398 20.93 17.81 0.53
CA ILE A 398 20.61 16.96 1.68
C ILE A 398 19.17 16.48 1.69
N SER A 399 18.95 15.43 2.47
CA SER A 399 17.69 15.00 3.05
C SER A 399 17.82 14.90 4.57
N GLY A 400 16.72 14.64 5.27
CA GLY A 400 16.79 14.34 6.71
C GLY A 400 17.29 12.93 7.00
N GLN A 401 17.62 12.67 8.26
CA GLN A 401 17.95 11.32 8.74
C GLN A 401 16.70 10.58 9.23
N TRP A 402 16.56 9.33 8.83
CA TRP A 402 15.44 8.47 9.22
C TRP A 402 15.92 7.09 9.64
N TRP A 403 15.66 6.68 10.89
CA TRP A 403 16.13 5.37 11.37
C TRP A 403 15.30 4.76 12.50
N ARG A 404 14.28 5.47 13.02
CA ARG A 404 13.60 5.11 14.27
C ARG A 404 12.72 3.86 14.17
N TRP A 405 12.33 3.46 12.96
CA TRP A 405 11.40 2.34 12.72
C TRP A 405 12.07 1.11 12.09
N TYR A 406 13.34 1.20 11.72
CA TYR A 406 14.05 0.11 11.05
C TYR A 406 14.96 -0.62 12.04
N THR A 407 14.84 -1.95 12.06
CA THR A 407 15.62 -2.84 12.93
C THR A 407 17.01 -3.11 12.37
N THR A 408 17.26 -2.77 11.10
CA THR A 408 18.52 -3.00 10.41
C THR A 408 18.98 -1.75 9.65
N TYR A 409 20.29 -1.67 9.43
CA TYR A 409 20.92 -0.64 8.59
C TYR A 409 22.03 -1.34 7.80
N PRO A 410 22.23 -1.03 6.51
CA PRO A 410 23.17 -1.76 5.67
C PRO A 410 24.57 -1.79 6.27
N SER A 411 25.17 -2.98 6.37
CA SER A 411 26.45 -3.17 7.05
C SER A 411 27.60 -2.41 6.37
N ASP A 412 27.54 -2.24 5.05
CA ASP A 412 28.49 -1.45 4.26
C ASP A 412 28.44 0.05 4.61
N LEU A 413 27.30 0.54 5.09
CA LEU A 413 27.09 1.92 5.52
C LEU A 413 27.33 2.11 7.05
N LYS A 414 27.48 1.04 7.83
CA LYS A 414 27.74 1.08 9.30
C LYS A 414 29.19 1.45 9.68
N LYS A 415 29.92 2.17 8.83
CA LYS A 415 31.27 2.64 9.19
C LYS A 415 31.10 3.75 10.24
N PRO A 416 31.67 3.62 11.46
CA PRO A 416 31.33 4.51 12.58
C PRO A 416 31.45 6.01 12.28
N ASN A 417 32.51 6.41 11.57
CA ASN A 417 32.75 7.81 11.24
C ASN A 417 31.81 8.34 10.14
N GLU A 418 31.49 7.51 9.14
CA GLU A 418 30.54 7.84 8.07
C GLU A 418 29.14 8.01 8.67
N LEU A 419 28.64 6.99 9.37
CA LEU A 419 27.30 7.03 9.96
C LEU A 419 27.15 8.22 10.93
N GLN A 420 28.17 8.51 11.73
CA GLN A 420 28.13 9.65 12.64
C GLN A 420 28.10 11.00 11.90
N LYS A 421 28.77 11.13 10.74
CA LYS A 421 28.66 12.31 9.88
C LYS A 421 27.20 12.53 9.46
N HIS A 422 26.55 11.47 8.98
CA HIS A 422 25.15 11.48 8.52
C HIS A 422 24.14 11.72 9.67
N ARG A 423 24.46 11.32 10.90
CA ARG A 423 23.66 11.63 12.10
C ARG A 423 23.65 13.11 12.52
N ASN A 424 24.48 13.95 11.90
CA ASN A 424 24.41 15.40 12.10
C ASN A 424 23.38 16.09 11.19
N LEU A 425 22.58 15.34 10.43
CA LEU A 425 21.46 15.90 9.66
C LEU A 425 20.23 16.15 10.56
N PRO A 426 19.34 17.06 10.18
CA PRO A 426 18.01 17.17 10.80
C PRO A 426 17.21 15.88 10.66
N ASP A 427 16.27 15.68 11.57
CA ASP A 427 15.32 14.58 11.51
C ASP A 427 14.50 14.61 10.21
N HIS A 428 14.26 13.45 9.60
CA HIS A 428 13.45 13.32 8.38
C HIS A 428 12.10 14.03 8.50
N ASP A 429 11.37 13.83 9.60
CA ASP A 429 10.00 14.34 9.74
C ASP A 429 9.94 15.87 9.71
N CYS A 430 11.05 16.57 9.95
CA CYS A 430 11.07 18.03 9.94
C CYS A 430 11.36 18.63 8.56
N LEU A 431 11.85 17.81 7.61
CA LEU A 431 12.25 18.23 6.26
C LEU A 431 11.43 17.57 5.15
N ALA A 432 11.02 16.32 5.31
CA ALA A 432 10.37 15.53 4.28
C ALA A 432 8.94 15.99 4.00
N VAL A 433 8.59 16.07 2.71
CA VAL A 433 7.24 16.43 2.25
C VAL A 433 6.71 15.29 1.37
N ASP A 434 6.33 14.21 2.04
CA ASP A 434 5.84 12.95 1.47
C ASP A 434 4.30 12.85 1.48
N THR A 435 3.64 13.71 2.25
CA THR A 435 2.19 13.73 2.45
C THR A 435 1.61 15.12 2.24
N PRO A 436 0.34 15.24 1.82
CA PRO A 436 -0.28 16.53 1.51
C PRO A 436 -0.58 17.36 2.75
N THR A 437 -0.72 16.71 3.91
CA THR A 437 -0.88 17.30 5.23
C THR A 437 0.38 17.06 6.05
N PRO A 438 0.84 18.03 6.84
CA PRO A 438 2.06 17.86 7.63
C PRO A 438 1.82 16.91 8.81
N SER A 439 2.78 16.03 9.07
CA SER A 439 2.79 15.12 10.22
C SER A 439 3.02 15.84 11.55
N GLN A 440 3.66 17.02 11.54
CA GLN A 440 3.96 17.79 12.74
C GLN A 440 3.88 19.30 12.54
N LYS A 441 3.43 20.01 13.58
CA LYS A 441 3.33 21.49 13.60
C LYS A 441 4.70 22.17 13.49
N ASP A 442 5.75 21.49 13.96
CA ASP A 442 7.10 22.03 13.99
C ASP A 442 7.91 21.83 12.70
N HIS A 443 7.28 21.25 11.67
CA HIS A 443 7.89 21.00 10.38
C HIS A 443 8.43 22.30 9.73
N PHE A 444 9.61 22.26 9.11
CA PHE A 444 10.28 23.40 8.47
C PHE A 444 9.37 24.19 7.52
N PHE A 445 8.76 23.52 6.53
CA PHE A 445 7.83 24.18 5.60
C PHE A 445 6.48 24.59 6.21
N VAL A 446 6.07 24.02 7.35
CA VAL A 446 4.86 24.47 8.07
C VAL A 446 5.12 25.79 8.77
N LYS A 447 6.24 25.89 9.50
CA LYS A 447 6.67 27.16 10.12
C LYS A 447 6.82 28.28 9.09
N ASN A 448 7.26 27.92 7.89
CA ASN A 448 7.44 28.85 6.78
C ASN A 448 6.17 29.07 5.93
N GLY A 449 5.02 28.47 6.29
CA GLY A 449 3.76 28.64 5.56
C GLY A 449 3.76 28.13 4.11
N THR A 450 4.68 27.22 3.75
CA THR A 450 4.92 26.78 2.36
C THR A 450 4.68 25.28 2.13
N TYR A 451 4.30 24.51 3.15
CA TYR A 451 4.18 23.05 3.07
C TYR A 451 3.32 22.56 1.89
N GLN A 452 2.07 23.03 1.77
CA GLN A 452 1.19 22.61 0.67
C GLN A 452 1.73 22.98 -0.72
N LYS A 453 2.38 24.15 -0.83
CA LYS A 453 3.02 24.58 -2.09
C LYS A 453 4.19 23.66 -2.44
N GLN A 454 5.01 23.29 -1.44
CA GLN A 454 6.12 22.36 -1.60
C GLN A 454 5.63 20.98 -2.01
N PHE A 455 4.59 20.45 -1.37
CA PHE A 455 4.00 19.16 -1.72
C PHE A 455 3.57 19.12 -3.20
N LYS A 456 2.80 20.11 -3.66
CA LYS A 456 2.36 20.18 -5.06
C LYS A 456 3.53 20.28 -6.05
N LEU A 457 4.55 21.09 -5.74
CA LEU A 457 5.74 21.24 -6.58
C LEU A 457 6.52 19.93 -6.72
N ARG A 458 6.77 19.26 -5.59
CA ARG A 458 7.50 18.00 -5.52
C ARG A 458 6.76 16.92 -6.27
N GLN A 459 5.45 16.80 -6.03
CA GLN A 459 4.61 15.78 -6.67
C GLN A 459 4.64 15.90 -8.19
N GLN A 460 4.44 17.12 -8.68
CA GLN A 460 4.41 17.38 -10.11
C GLN A 460 5.77 17.07 -10.75
N ALA A 461 6.87 17.39 -10.08
CA ALA A 461 8.23 17.05 -10.54
C ALA A 461 8.51 15.55 -10.54
N ALA A 462 8.05 14.81 -9.52
CA ALA A 462 8.18 13.36 -9.48
C ALA A 462 7.40 12.68 -10.61
N ILE A 463 6.16 13.11 -10.87
CA ILE A 463 5.35 12.61 -11.99
C ILE A 463 6.08 12.84 -13.32
N GLU A 464 6.60 14.04 -13.53
CA GLU A 464 7.33 14.39 -14.75
C GLU A 464 8.61 13.57 -14.91
N HIS A 465 9.39 13.42 -13.83
CA HIS A 465 10.65 12.70 -13.87
C HIS A 465 10.41 11.21 -14.14
N VAL A 466 9.48 10.58 -13.43
CA VAL A 466 9.12 9.17 -13.65
C VAL A 466 8.60 8.97 -15.08
N ALA A 467 7.80 9.90 -15.60
CA ALA A 467 7.31 9.81 -16.98
C ALA A 467 8.45 9.90 -18.00
N GLN A 468 9.39 10.83 -17.82
CA GLN A 468 10.57 10.97 -18.69
C GLN A 468 11.42 9.69 -18.68
N VAL A 469 11.71 9.17 -17.48
CA VAL A 469 12.46 7.93 -17.30
C VAL A 469 11.76 6.74 -17.94
N TYR A 470 10.43 6.62 -17.78
CA TYR A 470 9.66 5.56 -18.43
C TYR A 470 9.74 5.61 -19.95
N GLN A 471 9.60 6.81 -20.54
CA GLN A 471 9.71 6.97 -22.00
C GLN A 471 11.10 6.61 -22.52
N MET A 472 12.16 6.90 -21.76
CA MET A 472 13.52 6.50 -22.12
C MET A 472 13.72 4.99 -21.98
N TRP A 473 13.27 4.41 -20.87
CA TRP A 473 13.38 2.99 -20.57
C TRP A 473 12.67 2.13 -21.63
N ARG A 474 11.43 2.49 -21.98
CA ARG A 474 10.62 1.82 -23.01
C ARG A 474 11.19 1.94 -24.43
N LYS A 475 12.02 2.94 -24.71
CA LYS A 475 12.71 3.04 -26.02
C LYS A 475 13.92 2.11 -26.11
N LYS A 476 14.50 1.76 -24.96
CA LYS A 476 15.73 1.00 -24.86
C LYS A 476 15.48 -0.51 -24.70
N HIS A 477 14.37 -0.87 -24.07
CA HIS A 477 13.91 -2.23 -23.78
C HIS A 477 12.54 -2.43 -24.40
#